data_AF-A0A645EBM2-F1
#
_entry.id   AF-A0A645EBM2-F1
#
_cell.length_a   1.000
_cell.length_b   1.000
_cell.length_c   1.000
_cell.angle_alpha   90.00
_cell.angle_beta   90.00
_cell.angle_gamma   90.00
#
_symmetry.space_group_name_H-M   'P 1'
#
loop_
_entity.id
_entity.type
_entity.pdbx_description
1 polymer ?
#
loop_
_entity_poly.entity_id
_entity_poly.type
_entity_poly.pdbx_seq_one_letter_code
_entity_poly.pdbx_strand_id
1 'polypeptide(L)'
;MKDTRSGTGRYLQLEFEIIDGEFKNRKLWARLNLENPNPDAVRMARADLSAICRAVNVLTPRDSLELHNLPLVITVRCKKNQDDEMTNEIKSYAPKATSAAVTPPPQATANAAPPWAKK
;
A
#
# COMPACT_ATOMS: atom_id res chain seq x y z
N MET A 1 10.92 -13.66 6.00
CA MET A 1 9.58 -14.27 6.24
C MET A 1 9.64 -15.08 7.54
N LYS A 2 8.53 -15.21 8.26
CA LYS A 2 8.44 -16.01 9.48
C LYS A 2 7.38 -17.11 9.32
N ASP A 3 7.62 -18.27 9.91
CA ASP A 3 6.62 -19.33 9.96
C ASP A 3 5.53 -18.96 10.98
N THR A 4 4.28 -19.26 10.63
CA THR A 4 3.13 -19.14 11.52
C THR A 4 3.31 -20.06 12.74
N ARG A 5 2.76 -19.66 13.89
CA ARG A 5 2.85 -20.46 15.13
C ARG A 5 2.30 -21.88 14.97
N SER A 6 1.38 -22.08 14.03
CA SER A 6 0.78 -23.37 13.70
C SER A 6 1.61 -24.20 12.71
N GLY A 7 2.70 -23.66 12.14
CA GLY A 7 3.56 -24.34 11.16
C GLY A 7 2.91 -24.59 9.79
N THR A 8 1.66 -24.17 9.60
CA THR A 8 0.84 -24.43 8.40
C THR A 8 0.97 -23.35 7.33
N GLY A 9 1.90 -22.41 7.49
CA GLY A 9 2.01 -21.26 6.63
C GLY A 9 3.11 -20.30 7.04
N ARG A 10 3.36 -19.31 6.16
CA ARG A 10 4.38 -18.27 6.32
C ARG A 10 3.75 -16.89 6.18
N TYR A 11 4.23 -15.96 6.99
CA TYR A 11 3.82 -14.57 6.93
C TYR A 11 5.04 -13.65 6.79
N LEU A 12 4.81 -12.52 6.13
CA LEU A 12 5.73 -11.40 6.11
C LEU A 12 5.26 -10.40 7.17
N GLN A 13 6.13 -10.10 8.12
CA GLN A 13 5.89 -9.06 9.10
C GLN A 13 6.62 -7.80 8.65
N LEU A 14 5.89 -6.72 8.46
CA LEU A 14 6.45 -5.40 8.15
C LEU A 14 6.26 -4.49 9.37
N GLU A 15 7.34 -3.84 9.77
CA GLU A 15 7.35 -2.80 10.78
C GLU A 15 7.36 -1.44 10.08
N PHE A 16 6.41 -0.59 10.44
CA PHE A 16 6.32 0.78 9.98
C PHE A 16 6.58 1.71 11.17
N GLU A 17 7.53 2.61 11.02
CA GLU A 17 7.80 3.67 11.97
C GLU A 17 7.25 5.00 11.43
N ILE A 18 6.50 5.71 12.26
CA ILE A 18 6.00 7.04 11.90
C ILE A 18 7.14 8.04 12.03
N ILE A 19 7.66 8.50 10.88
CA ILE A 19 8.78 9.44 10.79
C ILE A 19 8.37 10.92 10.97
N ASP A 20 7.09 11.24 10.74
CA ASP A 20 6.58 12.62 10.69
C ASP A 20 5.14 12.73 11.18
N GLY A 21 4.76 13.90 11.70
CA GLY A 21 3.43 14.20 12.28
C GLY A 21 3.30 14.04 13.79
N GLU A 22 2.08 14.19 14.31
CA GLU A 22 1.76 14.17 15.74
C GLU A 22 2.10 12.83 16.43
N PHE A 23 2.10 11.72 15.68
CA PHE A 23 2.37 10.37 16.18
C PHE A 23 3.79 9.87 15.89
N LYS A 24 4.76 10.78 15.73
CA LYS A 24 6.17 10.44 15.44
C LYS A 24 6.76 9.46 16.48
N ASN A 25 7.62 8.56 16.04
CA ASN A 25 8.21 7.44 16.81
C ASN A 25 7.23 6.33 17.21
N ARG A 26 5.97 6.37 16.75
CA ARG A 26 5.06 5.24 16.95
C ARG A 26 5.38 4.13 15.95
N LYS A 27 5.39 2.90 16.43
CA LYS A 27 5.57 1.70 15.62
C LYS A 27 4.24 1.03 15.33
N LEU A 28 4.06 0.60 14.10
CA LEU A 28 2.91 -0.16 13.62
C LEU A 28 3.41 -1.42 12.93
N TRP A 29 2.67 -2.51 13.08
CA TRP A 29 3.05 -3.79 12.52
C TRP A 29 1.95 -4.30 11.60
N ALA A 30 2.31 -4.62 10.35
CA ALA A 30 1.46 -5.39 9.45
C ALA A 30 1.94 -6.84 9.41
N ARG A 31 0.99 -7.77 9.45
CA ARG A 31 1.26 -9.20 9.27
C ARG A 31 0.56 -9.67 7.99
N LEU A 32 1.33 -9.86 6.94
CA LEU A 32 0.86 -10.32 5.64
C LEU A 32 1.00 -11.84 5.56
N ASN A 33 -0.12 -12.56 5.67
CA ASN A 33 -0.15 -14.02 5.58
C ASN A 33 -0.07 -14.48 4.12
N LEU A 34 1.14 -14.57 3.56
CA LEU A 34 1.37 -14.91 2.16
C LEU A 34 1.18 -16.40 1.85
N GLU A 35 1.40 -17.26 2.84
CA GLU A 35 1.14 -18.69 2.77
C GLU A 35 0.26 -19.06 3.97
N ASN A 36 -0.99 -19.45 3.71
CA ASN A 36 -1.97 -19.85 4.71
C ASN A 36 -2.98 -20.82 4.05
N PRO A 37 -3.49 -21.86 4.74
CA PRO A 37 -4.56 -22.69 4.23
C PRO A 37 -5.82 -21.92 3.81
N ASN A 38 -6.09 -20.74 4.41
CA ASN A 38 -7.21 -19.91 4.01
C ASN A 38 -6.85 -19.06 2.76
N PRO A 39 -7.46 -19.32 1.58
CA PRO A 39 -7.14 -18.61 0.35
C PRO A 39 -7.55 -17.12 0.40
N ASP A 40 -8.55 -16.74 1.20
CA ASP A 40 -8.97 -15.35 1.35
C ASP A 40 -7.91 -14.52 2.06
N ALA A 41 -7.30 -15.08 3.12
CA ALA A 41 -6.21 -14.43 3.85
C ALA A 41 -4.99 -14.22 2.93
N VAL A 42 -4.66 -15.21 2.10
CA VAL A 42 -3.57 -15.10 1.12
C VAL A 42 -3.87 -14.03 0.07
N ARG A 43 -5.12 -13.94 -0.40
CA ARG A 43 -5.53 -12.91 -1.37
C ARG A 43 -5.41 -11.51 -0.78
N MET A 44 -5.90 -11.31 0.45
CA MET A 44 -5.78 -10.03 1.16
C MET A 44 -4.31 -9.66 1.38
N ALA A 45 -3.48 -10.61 1.84
CA ALA A 45 -2.06 -10.37 2.06
C ALA A 45 -1.31 -10.00 0.77
N ARG A 46 -1.63 -10.63 -0.37
CA ARG A 46 -1.07 -10.29 -1.68
C ARG A 46 -1.55 -8.93 -2.18
N ALA A 47 -2.82 -8.58 -1.94
CA ALA A 47 -3.35 -7.27 -2.28
C ALA A 47 -2.64 -6.16 -1.50
N ASP A 48 -2.44 -6.33 -0.20
CA ASP A 48 -1.70 -5.41 0.66
C ASP A 48 -0.23 -5.30 0.24
N LEU A 49 0.44 -6.43 0.00
CA LEU A 49 1.81 -6.43 -0.51
C LEU A 49 1.91 -5.60 -1.81
N SER A 50 0.97 -5.81 -2.73
CA SER A 50 0.91 -5.09 -4.00
C SER A 50 0.64 -3.59 -3.81
N ALA A 51 -0.16 -3.19 -2.83
CA ALA A 51 -0.39 -1.80 -2.48
C ALA A 51 0.88 -1.14 -1.92
N ILE A 52 1.62 -1.84 -1.05
CA ILE A 52 2.91 -1.37 -0.51
C ILE A 52 3.94 -1.21 -1.63
N CYS A 53 4.09 -2.23 -2.49
CA CYS A 53 4.96 -2.19 -3.67
C CYS A 53 4.70 -0.96 -4.55
N ARG A 54 3.43 -0.64 -4.81
CA ARG A 54 3.04 0.56 -5.57
C ARG A 54 3.33 1.84 -4.81
N ALA A 55 3.10 1.87 -3.49
CA ALA A 55 3.35 3.04 -2.65
C ALA A 55 4.85 3.41 -2.59
N VAL A 56 5.74 2.41 -2.64
CA VAL A 56 7.20 2.62 -2.61
C VAL A 56 7.85 2.64 -3.99
N ASN A 57 7.07 2.54 -5.07
CA ASN A 57 7.53 2.49 -6.45
C ASN A 57 8.47 1.30 -6.79
N VAL A 58 8.32 0.18 -6.07
CA VAL A 58 9.05 -1.08 -6.33
C VAL A 58 8.02 -2.14 -6.73
N LEU A 59 7.78 -2.28 -8.05
CA LEU A 59 6.72 -3.15 -8.58
C LEU A 59 7.00 -4.65 -8.41
N THR A 60 8.27 -5.04 -8.46
CA THR A 60 8.70 -6.45 -8.38
C THR A 60 9.84 -6.59 -7.37
N PRO A 61 9.57 -6.46 -6.06
CA PRO A 61 10.59 -6.72 -5.06
C PRO A 61 10.99 -8.19 -5.14
N ARG A 62 12.28 -8.44 -5.35
CA ARG A 62 12.88 -9.79 -5.31
C ARG A 62 13.24 -10.15 -3.88
N ASP A 63 13.54 -9.15 -3.07
CA ASP A 63 13.81 -9.30 -1.64
C ASP A 63 12.94 -8.34 -0.81
N SER A 64 12.52 -8.81 0.37
CA SER A 64 11.92 -7.97 1.40
C SER A 64 12.80 -6.79 1.81
N LEU A 65 14.12 -6.90 1.67
CA LEU A 65 15.08 -5.83 1.97
C LEU A 65 14.86 -4.59 1.10
N GLU A 66 14.37 -4.74 -0.13
CA GLU A 66 14.12 -3.62 -1.05
C GLU A 66 12.97 -2.71 -0.59
N LEU A 67 12.14 -3.18 0.33
CA LEU A 67 11.01 -2.42 0.87
C LEU A 67 11.39 -1.64 2.15
N HIS A 68 12.61 -1.81 2.67
CA HIS A 68 13.04 -1.20 3.92
C HIS A 68 13.43 0.27 3.75
N ASN A 69 13.15 1.10 4.77
CA ASN A 69 13.49 2.52 4.84
C ASN A 69 12.93 3.39 3.71
N LEU A 70 11.88 2.92 3.03
CA LEU A 70 11.19 3.70 2.01
C LEU A 70 9.99 4.45 2.62
N PRO A 71 9.87 5.77 2.40
CA PRO A 71 8.78 6.53 2.96
C PRO A 71 7.47 6.27 2.19
N LEU A 72 6.41 5.97 2.92
CA LEU A 72 5.05 5.81 2.39
C LEU A 72 4.02 6.41 3.36
N VAL A 73 2.79 6.60 2.88
CA VAL A 73 1.67 7.09 3.67
C VAL A 73 0.77 5.92 4.04
N ILE A 74 0.54 5.74 5.34
CA ILE A 74 -0.34 4.69 5.89
C ILE A 74 -1.61 5.32 6.45
N THR A 75 -2.77 4.78 6.08
CA THR A 75 -4.04 5.13 6.71
C THR A 75 -4.33 4.15 7.82
N VAL A 76 -4.34 4.63 9.07
CA VAL A 76 -4.59 3.81 10.25
C VAL A 76 -5.99 4.10 10.78
N ARG A 77 -6.72 3.05 11.16
CA ARG A 77 -7.98 3.15 11.88
C ARG A 77 -7.82 2.59 13.27
N CYS A 78 -8.46 3.22 14.23
CA CYS A 78 -8.56 2.67 15.56
C CYS A 78 -9.83 1.82 15.64
N LYS A 79 -9.67 0.52 15.91
CA LYS A 79 -10.77 -0.42 16.09
C LYS A 79 -10.79 -0.88 17.54
N LYS A 80 -11.99 -0.95 18.10
CA LYS A 80 -12.22 -1.49 19.43
C LYS A 80 -12.26 -3.02 19.34
N ASN A 81 -11.37 -3.70 20.06
CA ASN A 81 -11.34 -5.15 20.10
C ASN A 81 -12.42 -5.69 21.05
N GLN A 82 -12.55 -7.03 21.08
CA GLN A 82 -13.49 -7.74 21.93
C GLN A 82 -13.26 -7.47 23.43
N ASP A 83 -12.02 -7.12 23.80
CA ASP A 83 -11.59 -6.74 25.15
C ASP A 83 -11.75 -5.25 25.46
N ASP A 84 -12.54 -4.52 24.67
CA ASP A 84 -12.78 -3.06 24.80
C ASP A 84 -11.54 -2.18 24.53
N GLU A 85 -10.39 -2.78 24.22
CA GLU A 85 -9.12 -2.08 23.93
C GLU A 85 -9.07 -1.49 22.51
N MET A 86 -8.55 -0.27 22.41
CA MET A 86 -8.41 0.45 21.14
C MET A 86 -7.12 0.02 20.42
N THR A 87 -7.26 -0.78 19.37
CA THR A 87 -6.15 -1.31 18.58
C THR A 87 -6.03 -0.56 17.25
N ASN A 88 -4.80 -0.32 16.80
CA ASN A 88 -4.52 0.30 15.51
C ASN A 88 -4.54 -0.76 14.41
N GLU A 89 -5.36 -0.55 13.39
CA GLU A 89 -5.46 -1.39 12.21
C GLU A 89 -5.09 -0.57 10.97
N ILE A 90 -4.21 -1.11 10.12
CA ILE A 90 -3.79 -0.43 8.90
C ILE A 90 -4.84 -0.72 7.81
N LYS A 91 -5.42 0.34 7.26
CA LYS A 91 -6.48 0.25 6.24
C LYS A 91 -5.95 0.30 4.82
N SER A 92 -4.98 1.17 4.54
CA SER A 92 -4.48 1.40 3.19
C SER A 92 -3.08 1.99 3.18
N TYR A 93 -2.38 1.75 2.06
CA TYR A 93 -1.04 2.23 1.77
C TYR A 93 -1.11 3.15 0.55
N ALA A 94 -0.47 4.31 0.62
CA ALA A 94 -0.40 5.29 -0.45
C ALA A 94 1.05 5.77 -0.62
N PRO A 95 1.45 6.15 -1.85
CA PRO A 95 2.76 6.75 -2.05
C PRO A 95 2.84 8.06 -1.28
N LYS A 96 3.99 8.30 -0.63
CA LYS A 96 4.28 9.64 -0.10
C LYS A 96 4.39 10.57 -1.30
N ALA A 97 3.49 11.56 -1.37
CA ALA A 97 3.47 12.53 -2.46
C ALA A 97 4.83 13.24 -2.53
N THR A 98 5.70 12.74 -3.40
CA THR A 98 6.67 13.57 -4.11
C THR A 98 5.89 14.09 -5.29
N SER A 99 5.81 15.41 -5.44
CA SER A 99 5.04 16.10 -6.48
C SER A 99 5.30 15.54 -7.88
N ALA A 100 4.55 14.52 -8.29
CA ALA A 100 4.50 13.94 -9.63
C ALA A 100 3.32 12.94 -9.65
N ALA A 101 2.30 13.04 -10.48
CA ALA A 101 1.99 13.98 -11.53
C ALA A 101 0.48 14.18 -11.53
N VAL A 102 0.06 15.43 -11.67
CA VAL A 102 -1.23 15.74 -12.27
C VAL A 102 -1.27 15.05 -13.63
N THR A 103 -2.06 13.98 -13.76
CA THR A 103 -2.48 13.51 -15.09
C THR A 103 -3.15 14.70 -15.77
N PRO A 104 -2.61 15.24 -16.87
CA PRO A 104 -3.35 16.22 -17.65
C PRO A 104 -4.61 15.53 -18.16
N PRO A 105 -5.79 16.18 -18.16
CA PRO A 105 -6.94 15.66 -18.88
C PRO A 105 -6.53 15.45 -20.35
N PRO A 106 -7.01 14.39 -21.03
CA PRO A 106 -6.67 14.15 -22.43
C PRO A 106 -7.05 15.38 -23.26
N GLN A 107 -6.05 16.07 -23.83
CA GLN A 107 -6.29 17.15 -24.78
C GLN A 107 -6.95 16.55 -26.01
N ALA A 108 -8.24 16.87 -26.19
CA ALA A 108 -8.91 16.69 -27.46
C ALA A 108 -8.14 17.45 -28.53
N THR A 109 -7.57 16.73 -29.50
CA THR A 109 -7.06 17.31 -30.74
C THR A 109 -8.25 17.90 -31.49
N ALA A 110 -8.47 19.20 -31.30
CA ALA A 110 -9.34 20.01 -32.13
C ALA A 110 -8.69 20.09 -33.52
N ASN A 111 -9.02 19.12 -34.37
CA ASN A 111 -8.67 19.15 -35.77
C ASN A 111 -9.46 20.31 -36.41
N ALA A 112 -8.74 21.40 -36.66
CA ALA A 112 -9.25 22.56 -37.34
C ALA A 112 -9.57 22.22 -38.80
N ALA A 113 -10.85 22.14 -39.12
CA ALA A 113 -11.36 22.47 -40.44
C ALA A 113 -12.82 22.94 -40.28
N PRO A 114 -13.12 24.24 -40.44
CA PRO A 114 -14.50 24.67 -40.47
C PRO A 114 -15.17 24.22 -41.80
N PRO A 115 -16.45 23.83 -41.79
CA PRO A 115 -17.12 23.16 -42.91
C PRO A 115 -17.39 24.03 -44.15
N TRP A 116 -16.87 25.25 -44.21
CA TRP A 116 -17.02 26.16 -45.36
C TRP A 116 -15.78 26.22 -46.26
N ALA A 117 -14.73 25.45 -45.96
CA ALA A 117 -13.50 25.44 -46.74
C ALA A 117 -13.51 24.36 -47.85
N LYS A 118 -14.10 24.71 -49.00
CA LYS A 118 -13.49 24.73 -50.36
C LYS A 118 -14.34 24.14 -51.49
N LYS A 119 -14.51 25.03 -52.49
CA LYS A 119 -14.60 24.91 -53.97
C LYS A 119 -15.69 24.05 -54.59
#